data_AF-A0A173ADX9-F1
#
_entry.id   AF-A0A173ADX9-F1
#
_cell.length_a   1.000
_cell.length_b   1.000
_cell.length_c   1.000
_cell.angle_alpha   90.00
_cell.angle_beta   90.00
_cell.angle_gamma   90.00
#
_symmetry.space_group_name_H-M   'P 1'
#
loop_
_entity.id
_entity.type
_entity.pdbx_description
1 polymer ?
#
loop_
_entity_poly.entity_id
_entity_poly.type
_entity_poly.pdbx_seq_one_letter_code
_entity_poly.pdbx_strand_id
1 'polypeptide(L)'
;QTLRSSSQASSNKPVAHVVADINSPGQLRWWDSYANALMANGVKLEDNQLVVPADGLYLIYSQVLFRGQGCPSTPLFLTHTISRIAVSYQTKVNILSAIKSPCHRETPEWAEAKPWYEPIYQGGVF
;
A
#
# COMPACT_ATOMS: atom_id res chain seq x y z
N GLN A 1 19.91 20.40 -21.43
CA GLN A 1 18.46 20.54 -21.20
C GLN A 1 18.16 20.00 -19.81
N THR A 2 17.94 20.89 -18.85
CA THR A 2 17.59 20.52 -17.48
C THR A 2 16.09 20.26 -17.44
N LEU A 3 15.70 19.01 -17.20
CA LEU A 3 14.32 18.63 -16.89
C LEU A 3 13.92 19.36 -15.60
N ARG A 4 13.20 20.47 -15.73
CA ARG A 4 12.53 21.12 -14.61
C ARG A 4 11.43 20.17 -14.15
N SER A 5 11.65 19.51 -13.02
CA SER A 5 10.58 18.86 -12.26
C SER A 5 9.49 19.90 -12.00
N SER A 6 8.29 19.66 -12.52
CA SER A 6 7.13 20.55 -12.47
C SER A 6 6.46 20.61 -11.09
N SER A 7 7.20 20.37 -10.00
CA SER A 7 6.66 20.30 -8.64
C SER A 7 7.14 21.45 -7.74
N GLN A 8 7.44 22.62 -8.28
CA GLN A 8 7.52 23.85 -7.49
C GLN A 8 6.12 24.49 -7.36
N ALA A 9 5.20 23.77 -6.73
CA ALA A 9 4.16 24.43 -5.97
C ALA A 9 4.67 24.43 -4.52
N SER A 10 4.92 25.59 -3.94
CA SER A 10 5.14 25.78 -2.50
C SER A 10 3.82 25.49 -1.77
N SER A 11 3.39 24.24 -1.84
CA SER A 11 2.14 23.77 -1.28
C SER A 11 2.47 23.23 0.09
N ASN A 12 2.14 23.99 1.14
CA ASN A 12 2.19 23.55 2.55
C ASN A 12 1.13 22.46 2.85
N LYS A 13 0.69 21.70 1.83
CA LYS A 13 -0.26 20.62 1.98
C LYS A 13 0.46 19.42 2.59
N PRO A 14 -0.08 18.81 3.65
CA PRO A 14 0.43 17.55 4.18
C PRO A 14 0.53 16.51 3.05
N VAL A 15 1.67 15.84 2.93
CA VAL A 15 1.90 14.86 1.88
C VAL A 15 2.75 13.71 2.38
N ALA A 16 2.35 12.50 2.01
CA ALA A 16 3.17 11.30 2.15
C ALA A 16 3.07 10.43 0.89
N HIS A 17 4.19 9.90 0.46
CA HIS A 17 4.33 8.79 -0.48
C HIS A 17 5.42 7.88 0.08
N VAL A 18 5.00 6.77 0.68
CA VAL A 18 5.90 5.77 1.27
C VAL A 18 5.93 4.52 0.41
N VAL A 19 7.06 3.82 0.42
CA VAL A 19 7.27 2.60 -0.34
C VAL A 19 7.62 1.45 0.59
N ALA A 20 7.46 0.21 0.15
CA ALA A 20 7.83 -0.95 0.94
C ALA A 20 9.36 -1.02 1.10
N ASP A 21 9.84 -1.30 2.32
CA ASP A 21 11.24 -1.59 2.59
C ASP A 21 11.62 -2.98 2.04
N ILE A 22 12.48 -2.99 1.02
CA ILE A 22 12.96 -4.23 0.38
C ILE A 22 13.82 -5.09 1.31
N ASN A 23 14.34 -4.52 2.40
CA ASN A 23 15.18 -5.24 3.38
C ASN A 23 14.35 -5.97 4.44
N SER A 24 13.01 -5.88 4.37
CA SER A 24 12.08 -6.50 5.31
C SER A 24 11.21 -7.59 4.66
N PRO A 25 11.80 -8.65 4.06
CA PRO A 25 11.04 -9.68 3.36
C PRO A 25 10.04 -10.39 4.29
N GLY A 26 8.85 -10.67 3.76
CA GLY A 26 7.76 -11.32 4.52
C GLY A 26 6.96 -10.37 5.42
N GLN A 27 7.32 -9.09 5.49
CA GLN A 27 6.57 -8.06 6.22
C GLN A 27 6.37 -6.84 5.33
N LEU A 28 5.23 -6.15 5.47
CA LEU A 28 5.03 -4.85 4.85
C LEU A 28 5.46 -3.75 5.83
N ARG A 29 6.66 -3.22 5.66
CA ARG A 29 7.14 -2.03 6.36
C ARG A 29 7.23 -0.87 5.39
N TRP A 30 6.54 0.22 5.70
CA TRP A 30 6.64 1.46 4.96
C TRP A 30 7.94 2.18 5.27
N TRP A 31 8.51 2.82 4.25
CA TRP A 31 9.75 3.57 4.32
C TRP A 31 9.65 4.83 3.48
N ASP A 32 10.23 5.92 3.98
CA ASP A 32 10.15 7.25 3.40
C ASP A 32 11.51 7.80 2.91
N SER A 33 12.60 7.08 3.17
CA SER A 33 13.97 7.52 2.83
C SER A 33 14.50 6.95 1.49
N TYR A 34 13.61 6.50 0.60
CA TYR A 34 13.95 6.14 -0.79
C TYR A 34 13.77 7.35 -1.72
N ALA A 35 14.49 7.38 -2.86
CA ALA A 35 14.25 8.39 -3.89
C ALA A 35 12.80 8.34 -4.38
N ASN A 36 12.18 9.51 -4.59
CA ASN A 36 10.77 9.70 -4.95
C ASN A 36 9.75 9.30 -3.87
N ALA A 37 10.19 8.86 -2.68
CA ALA A 37 9.35 8.89 -1.50
C ALA A 37 9.17 10.34 -1.01
N LEU A 38 8.02 10.62 -0.40
CA LEU A 38 7.67 11.94 0.12
C LEU A 38 7.20 11.78 1.56
N MET A 39 7.71 12.62 2.44
CA MET A 39 7.20 12.81 3.79
C MET A 39 7.42 14.26 4.15
N ALA A 40 6.35 15.06 4.17
CA ALA A 40 6.48 16.49 4.38
C ALA A 40 5.22 17.13 4.98
N ASN A 41 5.39 18.36 5.46
CA ASN A 41 4.32 19.23 5.93
C ASN A 41 3.46 18.61 7.05
N GLY A 42 4.12 17.93 8.00
CA GLY A 42 3.53 17.46 9.24
C GLY A 42 2.97 16.03 9.22
N VAL A 43 2.86 15.38 8.06
CA VAL A 43 2.55 13.93 8.02
C VAL A 43 3.70 13.17 8.67
N LYS A 44 3.36 12.16 9.47
CA LYS A 44 4.35 11.28 10.12
C LYS A 44 4.10 9.82 9.79
N LEU A 45 5.16 9.03 9.83
CA LEU A 45 5.10 7.58 9.81
C LEU A 45 5.46 7.05 11.20
N GLU A 46 4.46 6.61 11.96
CA GLU A 46 4.61 6.10 13.32
C GLU A 46 4.00 4.69 13.38
N ASP A 47 4.73 3.72 13.90
CA ASP A 47 4.28 2.32 14.00
C ASP A 47 3.68 1.74 12.70
N ASN A 48 4.33 2.02 11.57
CA ASN A 48 3.91 1.62 10.23
C ASN A 48 2.56 2.22 9.76
N GLN A 49 2.16 3.37 10.33
CA GLN A 49 0.92 4.07 10.03
C GLN A 49 1.19 5.54 9.67
N LEU A 50 0.42 6.07 8.72
CA LEU A 50 0.47 7.50 8.38
C LEU A 50 -0.44 8.29 9.33
N VAL A 51 0.16 9.23 10.05
CA VAL A 51 -0.56 10.14 10.96
C VAL A 51 -0.79 11.47 10.25
N VAL A 52 -2.06 11.82 10.04
CA VAL A 52 -2.45 13.10 9.44
C VAL A 52 -2.32 14.24 10.47
N PRO A 53 -1.77 15.42 10.10
CA PRO A 53 -1.48 16.49 11.06
C PRO A 53 -2.67 17.39 11.39
N ALA A 54 -3.72 17.39 10.55
CA ALA A 54 -4.85 18.30 10.67
C ALA A 54 -6.12 17.73 10.04
N ASP A 55 -7.27 18.23 10.47
CA ASP A 55 -8.56 17.92 9.84
C ASP A 55 -8.60 18.44 8.41
N GLY A 56 -9.29 17.70 7.53
CA GLY A 56 -9.43 18.06 6.13
C GLY A 56 -9.73 16.86 5.24
N LEU A 57 -9.85 17.12 3.95
CA LEU A 57 -10.02 16.09 2.93
C LEU A 57 -8.65 15.59 2.45
N TYR A 58 -8.47 14.28 2.44
CA TYR A 58 -7.22 13.65 2.00
C TYR A 58 -7.48 12.66 0.87
N LEU A 59 -6.72 12.79 -0.22
CA LEU A 59 -6.59 11.72 -1.20
C LEU A 59 -5.70 10.62 -0.60
N ILE A 60 -6.30 9.47 -0.32
CA ILE A 60 -5.59 8.30 0.21
C ILE A 60 -5.57 7.24 -0.88
N TYR A 61 -4.39 6.68 -1.13
CA TYR A 61 -4.19 5.61 -2.10
C TYR A 61 -3.13 4.63 -1.62
N SER A 62 -3.19 3.40 -2.13
CA SER A 62 -2.15 2.38 -1.90
C SER A 62 -2.16 1.39 -3.06
N GLN A 63 -0.97 0.88 -3.38
CA GLN A 63 -0.79 -0.20 -4.33
C GLN A 63 0.07 -1.30 -3.72
N VAL A 64 -0.35 -2.55 -3.90
CA VAL A 64 0.45 -3.73 -3.58
C VAL A 64 0.55 -4.64 -4.80
N LEU A 65 1.67 -5.35 -4.91
CA LEU A 65 1.87 -6.41 -5.89
C LEU A 65 2.17 -7.71 -5.15
N PHE A 66 1.24 -8.64 -5.20
CA PHE A 66 1.47 -9.99 -4.72
C PHE A 66 2.13 -10.82 -5.83
N ARG A 67 2.97 -11.77 -5.41
CA ARG A 67 3.52 -12.79 -6.28
C ARG A 67 3.48 -14.14 -5.58
N GLY A 68 3.42 -15.20 -6.37
CA GLY A 68 3.57 -16.56 -5.87
C GLY A 68 3.94 -17.51 -7.00
N GLN A 69 4.05 -18.78 -6.66
CA GLN A 69 4.43 -19.83 -7.59
C GLN A 69 3.55 -21.05 -7.39
N GLY A 70 2.93 -21.52 -8.48
CA GLY A 70 1.87 -22.52 -8.43
C GLY A 70 0.67 -22.06 -7.61
N CYS A 71 -0.26 -22.98 -7.38
CA CYS A 71 -1.44 -22.77 -6.58
C CYS A 71 -1.56 -23.87 -5.53
N PRO A 72 -1.69 -23.52 -4.24
CA PRO A 72 -1.84 -24.51 -3.17
C PRO A 72 -3.19 -25.24 -3.27
N SER A 73 -3.30 -26.39 -2.59
CA SER A 73 -4.57 -27.11 -2.36
C SER A 73 -5.58 -26.28 -1.57
N THR A 74 -5.11 -25.41 -0.69
CA THR A 74 -5.95 -24.55 0.13
C THR A 74 -6.36 -23.28 -0.64
N PRO A 75 -7.60 -22.80 -0.46
CA PRO A 75 -8.02 -21.53 -1.04
C PRO A 75 -7.11 -20.38 -0.60
N LEU A 76 -6.54 -19.67 -1.59
CA LEU A 76 -5.69 -18.51 -1.35
C LEU A 76 -6.46 -17.22 -1.68
N PHE A 77 -6.67 -16.40 -0.66
CA PHE A 77 -7.27 -15.07 -0.79
C PHE A 77 -6.25 -14.00 -0.42
N LEU A 78 -6.04 -13.07 -1.34
CA LEU A 78 -5.18 -11.90 -1.15
C LEU A 78 -6.07 -10.73 -0.78
N THR A 79 -5.84 -10.13 0.38
CA THR A 79 -6.59 -8.97 0.84
C THR A 79 -5.67 -7.76 0.96
N HIS A 80 -6.17 -6.60 0.56
CA HIS A 80 -5.48 -5.33 0.73
C HIS A 80 -6.49 -4.31 1.22
N THR A 81 -6.20 -3.76 2.40
CA THR A 81 -7.13 -2.94 3.15
C THR A 81 -6.41 -1.71 3.68
N ILE A 82 -6.96 -0.55 3.35
CA ILE A 82 -6.62 0.72 3.98
C ILE A 82 -7.68 0.98 5.05
N SER A 83 -7.22 1.23 6.26
CA SER A 83 -8.10 1.50 7.39
C SER A 83 -7.75 2.81 8.07
N ARG A 84 -8.75 3.42 8.68
CA ARG A 84 -8.65 4.63 9.48
C ARG A 84 -8.82 4.28 10.96
N ILE A 85 -8.00 4.89 11.80
CA ILE A 85 -8.20 4.98 13.25
C ILE A 85 -8.45 6.46 13.55
N ALA A 86 -9.59 6.78 14.15
CA ALA A 86 -9.95 8.17 14.45
C ALA A 86 -9.66 8.50 15.90
N VAL A 87 -9.25 9.74 16.19
CA VAL A 87 -9.01 10.20 17.57
C VAL A 87 -10.26 10.02 18.44
N SER A 88 -11.44 10.30 17.88
CA SER A 88 -12.75 10.14 18.52
C SER A 88 -13.23 8.68 18.60
N TYR A 89 -12.63 7.76 17.85
CA TYR A 89 -13.04 6.36 17.78
C TYR A 89 -11.81 5.47 17.52
N GLN A 90 -11.22 4.97 18.60
CA GLN A 90 -9.95 4.22 18.63
C GLN A 90 -10.08 2.78 18.11
N THR A 91 -10.95 2.55 17.13
CA THR A 91 -11.15 1.26 16.47
C THR A 91 -10.81 1.41 14.99
N LYS A 92 -10.18 0.39 14.44
CA LYS A 92 -9.82 0.32 13.02
C LYS A 92 -11.07 0.15 12.15
N VAL A 93 -11.33 1.11 11.26
CA VAL A 93 -12.44 1.09 10.29
C VAL A 93 -11.89 1.02 8.88
N ASN A 94 -12.36 0.09 8.06
CA ASN A 94 -11.92 -0.04 6.67
C ASN A 94 -12.50 1.09 5.83
N ILE A 95 -11.63 1.84 5.14
CA ILE A 95 -12.04 2.91 4.23
C ILE A 95 -11.92 2.48 2.77
N LEU A 96 -10.97 1.59 2.46
CA LEU A 96 -10.82 0.95 1.16
C LEU A 96 -10.43 -0.53 1.40
N SER A 97 -11.10 -1.46 0.73
CA SER A 97 -10.82 -2.90 0.85
C SER A 97 -11.07 -3.61 -0.48
N ALA A 98 -10.22 -4.58 -0.80
CA ALA A 98 -10.30 -5.37 -2.01
C ALA A 98 -9.72 -6.76 -1.76
N ILE A 99 -10.24 -7.73 -2.50
CA ILE A 99 -9.85 -9.14 -2.41
C ILE A 99 -9.55 -9.65 -3.82
N LYS A 100 -8.51 -10.48 -3.95
CA LYS A 100 -8.22 -11.25 -5.16
C LYS A 100 -8.00 -12.73 -4.85
N SER A 101 -8.40 -13.59 -5.78
CA SER A 101 -8.15 -15.03 -5.74
C SER A 101 -7.25 -15.42 -6.92
N PRO A 102 -5.90 -15.45 -6.74
CA PRO A 102 -4.98 -15.81 -7.82
C PRO A 102 -5.18 -17.25 -8.30
N CYS A 103 -5.70 -18.10 -7.42
CA CYS A 103 -5.80 -19.53 -7.61
C CYS A 103 -7.26 -19.97 -7.64
N HIS A 104 -7.66 -20.56 -8.77
CA HIS A 104 -8.98 -21.18 -8.92
C HIS A 104 -8.94 -22.70 -8.72
N ARG A 105 -7.78 -23.31 -8.98
CA ARG A 105 -7.50 -24.74 -8.82
C ARG A 105 -6.06 -24.92 -8.35
N GLU A 106 -5.83 -25.97 -7.57
CA GLU A 106 -4.50 -26.41 -7.18
C GLU A 106 -3.65 -26.73 -8.41
N THR A 107 -2.34 -26.45 -8.33
CA THR A 107 -1.38 -26.94 -9.31
C THR A 107 -1.09 -28.42 -9.02
N PRO A 108 -1.38 -29.35 -9.95
CA PRO A 108 -1.11 -30.77 -9.73
C PRO A 108 0.38 -31.04 -9.45
N GLU A 109 0.71 -32.03 -8.63
CA GLU A 109 2.10 -32.37 -8.25
C GLU A 109 3.01 -32.67 -9.46
N TRP A 110 2.45 -33.22 -10.53
CA TRP A 110 3.16 -33.55 -11.76
C TRP A 110 3.33 -32.34 -12.71
N ALA A 111 2.68 -31.22 -12.41
CA ALA A 111 2.71 -30.02 -13.24
C ALA A 111 3.71 -29.00 -12.71
N GLU A 112 4.35 -28.27 -13.62
CA GLU A 112 5.26 -27.19 -13.25
C GLU A 112 4.51 -26.05 -12.54
N ALA A 113 5.03 -25.65 -11.36
CA ALA A 113 4.52 -24.52 -10.60
C ALA A 113 4.92 -23.19 -11.28
N LYS A 114 4.02 -22.65 -12.11
CA LYS A 114 4.23 -21.38 -12.82
C LYS A 114 4.08 -20.17 -11.88
N PRO A 115 4.88 -19.10 -12.07
CA PRO A 115 4.73 -17.89 -11.29
C PRO A 115 3.45 -17.14 -11.67
N TRP A 116 2.87 -16.44 -10.70
CA TRP A 116 1.75 -15.52 -10.89
C TRP A 116 2.00 -14.19 -10.17
N TYR A 117 1.32 -13.15 -10.64
CA TYR A 117 1.45 -11.78 -10.14
C TYR A 117 0.06 -11.15 -10.07
N GLU A 118 -0.29 -10.57 -8.92
CA GLU A 118 -1.59 -9.94 -8.70
C GLU A 118 -1.44 -8.54 -8.10
N PRO A 119 -1.65 -7.48 -8.90
CA PRO A 119 -1.67 -6.12 -8.39
C PRO A 119 -3.04 -5.80 -7.78
N ILE A 120 -3.06 -5.02 -6.69
CA ILE A 120 -4.26 -4.38 -6.15
C ILE A 120 -3.96 -2.90 -5.94
N TYR A 121 -4.73 -2.04 -6.61
CA TYR A 121 -4.69 -0.59 -6.43
C TYR A 121 -6.00 -0.12 -5.80
N GLN A 122 -5.91 0.82 -4.87
CA GLN A 122 -7.06 1.44 -4.22
C GLN A 122 -6.79 2.93 -4.03
N GLY A 123 -7.80 3.77 -4.22
CA GLY A 123 -7.69 5.19 -3.93
C GLY A 123 -9.05 5.89 -3.81
N GLY A 124 -9.12 6.90 -2.95
CA GLY A 124 -10.33 7.67 -2.67
C GLY A 124 -10.05 8.91 -1.83
N VAL A 125 -11.01 9.83 -1.77
CA VAL A 125 -10.96 11.02 -0.90
C VAL A 125 -11.81 10.76 0.34
N PHE A 126 -11.27 11.05 1.52
CA PHE A 126 -11.91 10.87 2.83
C PHE A 126 -11.76 12.11 3.69
#